data_AF-A0A370N2A7-F1
#
_entry.id   AF-A0A370N2A7-F1
#
_cell.length_a   1.000
_cell.length_b   1.000
_cell.length_c   1.000
_cell.angle_alpha   90.00
_cell.angle_beta   90.00
_cell.angle_gamma   90.00
#
_symmetry.space_group_name_H-M   'P 1'
#
loop_
_entity.id
_entity.type
_entity.pdbx_description
1 polymer ?
#
loop_
_entity_poly.entity_id
_entity_poly.type
_entity_poly.pdbx_seq_one_letter_code
_entity_poly.pdbx_strand_id
1 'polypeptide(L)' 'MTIPQIALNWLLQQPTVSMVLIGARNEDQLRQNLGAAGWSLTPGQAVKRNEASKVRQEITLRLIGPGV' A
#
# COMPACT_ATOMS: atom_id res chain seq x y z
N MET A 1 14.20 9.39 2.58
CA MET A 1 12.84 8.90 2.30
C MET A 1 12.94 7.73 1.33
N THR A 2 12.49 6.54 1.74
CA THR A 2 12.65 5.30 0.93
C THR A 2 11.35 4.92 0.22
N ILE A 3 11.42 4.08 -0.81
CA ILE A 3 10.22 3.57 -1.51
C ILE A 3 9.27 2.85 -0.51
N PRO A 4 9.75 1.94 0.37
CA PRO A 4 8.90 1.32 1.39
C PRO A 4 8.22 2.34 2.30
N GLN A 5 8.93 3.36 2.78
CA GLN A 5 8.35 4.41 3.63
C GLN A 5 7.16 5.08 2.96
N ILE A 6 7.29 5.40 1.67
CA ILE A 6 6.24 6.08 0.95
C ILE A 6 5.05 5.16 0.67
N ALA A 7 5.30 3.90 0.34
CA ALA A 7 4.25 2.91 0.12
C ALA A 7 3.46 2.64 1.42
N LEU A 8 4.15 2.51 2.55
CA LEU A 8 3.53 2.34 3.86
C LEU A 8 2.73 3.58 4.29
N ASN A 9 3.27 4.78 4.09
CA ASN A 9 2.53 6.02 4.36
C ASN A 9 1.25 6.13 3.52
N TRP A 10 1.31 5.71 2.26
CA TRP A 10 0.14 5.67 1.38
C TRP A 10 -0.92 4.66 1.86
N LEU A 11 -0.51 3.45 2.29
CA LEU A 11 -1.42 2.44 2.84
C LEU A 11 -2.10 2.92 4.14
N LEU A 12 -1.35 3.58 5.03
CA LEU A 12 -1.89 4.13 6.28
C LEU A 12 -2.94 5.23 6.07
N GLN A 13 -3.01 5.82 4.89
CA GLN A 13 -4.01 6.84 4.53
C GLN A 13 -5.23 6.28 3.78
N GLN A 14 -5.27 4.98 3.49
CA GLN A 14 -6.41 4.39 2.80
C GLN A 14 -7.59 4.21 3.76
N PRO A 15 -8.79 4.72 3.42
CA PRO A 15 -9.95 4.63 4.31
C PRO A 15 -10.37 3.20 4.70
N THR A 16 -10.04 2.22 3.85
CA THR A 16 -10.42 0.81 4.03
C THR A 16 -9.33 -0.03 4.69
N VAL A 17 -8.16 0.54 5.00
CA VAL A 17 -7.04 -0.18 5.62
C VAL A 17 -7.01 0.14 7.11
N SER A 18 -7.43 -0.83 7.93
CA SER A 18 -7.47 -0.66 9.39
C SER A 18 -6.09 -0.78 10.05
N MET A 19 -5.21 -1.63 9.49
CA MET A 19 -3.86 -1.85 10.01
C MET A 19 -2.90 -2.26 8.89
N VAL A 20 -1.62 -1.93 9.05
CA VAL A 20 -0.54 -2.37 8.15
C VAL A 20 0.46 -3.19 8.96
N LEU A 21 0.54 -4.49 8.69
CA LEU A 21 1.53 -5.37 9.29
C LEU A 21 2.84 -5.26 8.49
N ILE A 22 3.95 -4.95 9.18
CA ILE A 22 5.26 -4.79 8.57
C ILE A 22 6.25 -5.82 9.11
N GLY A 23 6.99 -6.46 8.20
CA GLY A 23 8.15 -7.28 8.53
C GLY A 23 9.45 -6.50 8.32
N ALA A 24 10.49 -6.84 9.10
CA ALA A 24 11.84 -6.34 8.91
C ALA A 24 12.84 -7.44 9.23
N ARG A 25 13.89 -7.59 8.41
CA ARG A 25 14.95 -8.59 8.61
C ARG A 25 16.07 -8.10 9.52
N ASN A 26 16.16 -6.79 9.73
CA ASN A 26 17.13 -6.15 10.60
C ASN A 26 16.56 -4.82 11.13
N GLU A 27 17.31 -4.23 12.06
CA GLU A 27 16.92 -3.00 12.75
C GLU A 27 16.82 -1.80 11.81
N ASP A 28 17.75 -1.63 10.87
CA ASP A 28 17.74 -0.50 9.95
C ASP A 28 16.48 -0.48 9.08
N GLN A 29 16.08 -1.64 8.57
CA GLN A 29 14.84 -1.78 7.81
C GLN A 29 13.61 -1.48 8.69
N LEU A 30 13.60 -1.93 9.95
CA LEU A 30 12.52 -1.63 10.88
C LEU A 30 12.41 -0.11 11.12
N ARG A 31 13.53 0.56 11.43
CA ARG A 31 13.59 2.01 11.63
C ARG A 31 13.11 2.77 10.39
N GLN A 32 13.50 2.31 9.20
CA GLN A 32 13.01 2.87 7.95
C GLN A 32 11.49 2.68 7.83
N ASN A 33 10.96 1.47 8.03
CA ASN A 33 9.52 1.22 7.95
C ASN A 33 8.72 2.08 8.94
N LEU A 34 9.20 2.24 10.18
CA LEU A 34 8.58 3.08 11.21
C LEU A 34 8.57 4.56 10.83
N GLY A 35 9.59 5.03 10.11
CA GLY A 35 9.65 6.38 9.56
C GLY A 35 8.60 6.69 8.48
N ALA A 36 7.72 5.74 8.13
CA ALA A 36 6.53 6.00 7.32
C ALA A 36 5.41 6.73 8.08
N ALA A 37 5.45 6.75 9.42
CA ALA A 37 4.47 7.43 10.25
C ALA A 37 4.89 8.89 10.58
N GLY A 38 3.94 9.69 11.08
CA GLY A 38 4.21 11.06 11.55
C GLY A 38 4.25 12.14 10.47
N TRP A 39 3.96 11.79 9.22
CA TRP A 39 3.78 12.72 8.11
C TRP A 39 2.71 12.19 7.15
N SER A 40 2.31 13.00 6.18
CA SER A 40 1.31 12.59 5.19
C SER A 40 1.69 13.04 3.79
N LEU A 41 1.50 12.14 2.82
CA LEU A 41 1.38 12.52 1.42
C LEU A 41 0.31 13.61 1.22
N THR A 42 0.59 14.51 0.29
CA THR A 42 -0.42 15.48 -0.16
C THR A 42 -1.58 14.77 -0.88
N PRO A 43 -2.78 15.37 -0.91
CA PRO A 43 -3.93 14.78 -1.63
C PRO A 43 -3.60 14.43 -3.08
N GLY A 44 -2.88 15.30 -3.79
CA GLY A 44 -2.48 15.05 -5.18
C GLY A 44 -1.51 13.87 -5.34
N GLN A 45 -0.60 13.65 -4.38
CA GLN A 45 0.30 12.49 -4.39
C GLN A 45 -0.44 11.20 -4.03
N ALA A 46 -1.41 11.25 -3.12
CA ALA A 46 -2.24 10.12 -2.75
C ALA A 46 -3.11 9.65 -3.94
N VAL A 47 -3.76 10.59 -4.63
CA VAL A 47 -4.57 10.30 -5.83
C VAL A 47 -3.73 9.63 -6.92
N LYS A 48 -2.55 10.17 -7.24
CA LYS A 48 -1.65 9.57 -8.24
C LYS A 48 -1.27 8.12 -7.90
N ARG A 49 -1.11 7.80 -6.60
CA ARG A 49 -0.82 6.43 -6.16
C ARG A 49 -2.04 5.51 -6.22
N ASN A 50 -3.22 6.01 -5.82
CA ASN A 50 -4.46 5.25 -5.95
C ASN A 50 -4.67 4.80 -7.41
N GLU A 51 -4.42 5.69 -8.37
CA GLU A 51 -4.48 5.37 -9.80
C GLU A 51 -3.47 4.31 -10.21
N ALA A 52 -2.21 4.44 -9.79
CA ALA A 52 -1.15 3.48 -10.11
C ALA A 52 -1.36 2.10 -9.47
N SER A 53 -2.08 2.02 -8.34
CA SER A 53 -2.34 0.79 -7.59
C SER A 53 -3.63 0.07 -7.97
N LYS A 54 -4.38 0.56 -8.96
CA LYS A 54 -5.57 -0.14 -9.48
C LYS A 54 -5.19 -1.52 -10.00
N VAL A 55 -5.77 -2.55 -9.38
CA VAL A 55 -5.58 -3.95 -9.81
C VAL A 55 -6.31 -4.18 -11.13
N ARG A 56 -5.69 -4.94 -12.03
CA ARG A 56 -6.32 -5.41 -13.27
C ARG A 56 -7.37 -6.46 -12.90
N GLN A 57 -8.64 -6.27 -13.28
CA GLN A 57 -9.75 -7.20 -13.02
C GLN A 57 -9.68 -8.49 -13.88
N GLU A 58 -8.52 -9.13 -13.97
CA GLU A 58 -8.37 -10.38 -14.73
C GLU A 58 -8.50 -11.63 -13.85
N ILE A 59 -8.32 -11.48 -12.53
CA ILE A 59 -8.35 -12.62 -11.58
C ILE A 59 -9.78 -13.11 -11.31
N THR A 60 -10.79 -12.25 -11.37
CA THR A 60 -12.19 -12.63 -11.07
C THR A 60 -12.80 -13.56 -12.13
N LEU A 61 -12.40 -13.45 -13.40
CA LEU A 61 -12.95 -14.25 -14.51
C LEU A 61 -12.33 -15.65 -14.66
N ARG A 62 -11.18 -15.93 -14.01
CA ARG A 62 -10.53 -17.26 -14.09
C ARG A 62 -10.93 -18.22 -12.98
N LEU A 63 -11.49 -17.70 -11.87
CA LEU A 63 -11.91 -18.53 -10.74
C LEU A 63 -13.39 -18.97 -10.84
N ILE A 64 -14.16 -18.37 -11.75
CA ILE A 64 -15.57 -18.69 -11.99
C ILE A 64 -15.73 -18.88 -13.51
N GLY A 65 -15.45 -20.10 -13.99
CA GLY A 65 -15.67 -20.44 -15.41
C GLY A 65 -17.15 -20.40 -15.80
N PRO A 66 -17.48 -20.40 -17.10
CA PRO A 66 -18.88 -20.35 -17.56
C PRO A 66 -19.55 -21.69 -17.23
N GLY A 67 -20.46 -21.68 -16.26
CA GLY A 67 -21.16 -22.90 -15.83
C GLY A 67 -21.70 -22.91 -14.38
N VAL A 68 -21.59 -21.81 -13.63
CA VAL A 68 -22.54 -21.52 -12.53
C VAL A 68 -23.67 -20.65 -13.08
#